data_AF-A0A399R2A0-F1
#
_entry.id   AF-A0A399R2A0-F1
#
_cell.length_a   1.000
_cell.length_b   1.000
_cell.length_c   1.000
_cell.angle_alpha   90.00
_cell.angle_beta   90.00
_cell.angle_gamma   90.00
#
_symmetry.space_group_name_H-M   'P 1'
#
loop_
_entity.id
_entity.type
_entity.pdbx_description
1 polymer ?
#
loop_
_entity_poly.entity_id
_entity_poly.type
_entity_poly.pdbx_seq_one_letter_code
_entity_poly.pdbx_strand_id
1 'polypeptide(L)'
;MQLLAIAFTLALALPSSPRERTHVSWLCDMNGATGVLEAEYDTITPNGEPTSPPREALNEFIETGAGNVFYNGRLTLDDRNYVFSGENHIAEFTNTSTLERFHVHLRREGNILRLTEDLGEGKEKVYHCAPLN
;
A
#
# COMPACT_ATOMS: atom_id res chain seq x y z
N MET A 1 38.77 24.28 45.46
CA MET A 1 38.77 23.48 44.22
C MET A 1 37.75 22.37 44.37
N GLN A 2 36.58 22.50 43.76
CA GLN A 2 35.54 21.46 43.69
C GLN A 2 35.21 21.25 42.22
N LEU A 3 35.64 20.12 41.66
CA LEU A 3 35.30 19.68 40.32
C LEU A 3 33.94 18.95 40.39
N LEU A 4 32.89 19.57 39.86
CA LEU A 4 31.65 18.87 39.54
C LEU A 4 31.88 18.03 38.27
N ALA A 5 31.83 16.72 38.40
CA ALA A 5 31.76 15.81 37.27
C ALA A 5 30.31 15.75 36.76
N ILE A 6 30.05 16.30 35.58
CA ILE A 6 28.78 16.16 34.87
C ILE A 6 28.81 14.80 34.18
N ALA A 7 28.08 13.82 34.72
CA ALA A 7 27.86 12.54 34.06
C ALA A 7 26.89 12.75 32.89
N PHE A 8 27.42 12.75 31.68
CA PHE A 8 26.65 12.76 30.44
C PHE A 8 26.07 11.35 30.23
N THR A 9 24.83 11.11 30.64
CA THR A 9 24.09 9.90 30.26
C THR A 9 23.77 10.00 28.77
N LEU A 10 24.61 9.39 27.92
CA LEU A 10 24.25 9.05 26.55
C LEU A 10 23.05 8.10 26.62
N ALA A 11 21.85 8.64 26.43
CA ALA A 11 20.70 7.82 26.08
C ALA A 11 21.01 7.15 24.74
N LEU A 12 21.29 5.86 24.79
CA LEU A 12 21.29 4.99 23.62
C LEU A 12 19.88 5.03 23.02
N ALA A 13 19.66 5.95 22.07
CA ALA A 13 18.54 5.85 21.17
C ALA A 13 18.74 4.56 20.38
N LEU A 14 18.12 3.47 20.86
CA LEU A 14 18.06 2.23 20.11
C LEU A 14 17.45 2.56 18.74
N PRO A 15 18.10 2.18 17.63
CA PRO A 15 17.46 2.29 16.34
C PRO A 15 16.16 1.49 16.42
N SER A 16 15.03 2.14 16.19
CA SER A 16 13.79 1.42 15.90
C SER A 16 14.09 0.51 14.72
N SER A 17 14.16 -0.80 14.96
CA SER A 17 14.32 -1.76 13.87
C SER A 17 13.22 -1.46 12.84
N PRO A 18 13.58 -1.17 11.57
CA PRO A 18 12.59 -0.96 10.53
C PRO A 18 11.63 -2.14 10.54
N ARG A 19 10.34 -1.85 10.67
CA ARG A 19 9.31 -2.86 10.70
C ARG A 19 9.29 -3.57 9.34
N GLU A 20 9.46 -4.90 9.35
CA GLU A 20 9.39 -5.70 8.13
C GLU A 20 7.94 -5.70 7.63
N ARG A 21 7.69 -4.97 6.54
CA ARG A 21 6.37 -4.89 5.92
C ARG A 21 6.17 -6.03 4.95
N THR A 22 4.94 -6.53 4.88
CA THR A 22 4.58 -7.55 3.91
C THR A 22 4.57 -6.93 2.52
N HIS A 23 5.44 -7.42 1.64
CA HIS A 23 5.51 -7.02 0.24
C HIS A 23 4.69 -7.96 -0.64
N VAL A 24 3.95 -7.40 -1.59
CA VAL A 24 3.14 -8.15 -2.55
C VAL A 24 3.19 -7.49 -3.92
N SER A 25 3.07 -8.32 -4.95
CA SER A 25 3.18 -7.92 -6.34
C SER A 25 2.06 -8.52 -7.20
N TRP A 26 1.59 -7.75 -8.18
CA TRP A 26 0.63 -8.16 -9.19
C TRP A 26 1.03 -7.68 -10.58
N LEU A 27 0.61 -8.42 -11.60
CA LEU A 27 0.65 -8.04 -13.00
C LEU A 27 -0.72 -7.48 -13.38
N CYS A 28 -0.78 -6.20 -13.72
CA CYS A 28 -2.01 -5.48 -14.02
C CYS A 28 -2.16 -5.19 -15.52
N ASP A 29 -3.37 -5.39 -16.04
CA ASP A 29 -3.81 -4.86 -17.33
C ASP A 29 -4.55 -3.52 -17.10
N MET A 30 -3.89 -2.43 -17.50
CA MET A 30 -4.40 -1.06 -17.40
C MET A 30 -5.06 -0.60 -18.72
N ASN A 31 -6.00 -1.41 -19.22
CA ASN A 31 -6.71 -1.22 -20.51
C ASN A 31 -5.76 -1.22 -21.72
N GLY A 32 -4.96 -2.27 -21.86
CA GLY A 32 -4.03 -2.48 -22.97
C GLY A 32 -2.58 -2.08 -22.67
N ALA A 33 -2.31 -1.56 -21.47
CA ALA A 33 -0.96 -1.35 -20.96
C ALA A 33 -0.71 -2.31 -19.80
N THR A 34 0.25 -3.23 -19.96
CA THR A 34 0.61 -4.18 -18.89
C THR A 34 1.63 -3.55 -17.96
N GLY A 35 1.44 -3.70 -16.65
CA GLY A 35 2.35 -3.14 -15.65
C GLY A 35 2.46 -4.00 -14.39
N VAL A 36 3.48 -3.73 -13.59
CA VAL A 36 3.69 -4.39 -12.30
C VAL A 36 3.24 -3.44 -11.20
N LEU A 37 2.33 -3.91 -10.35
CA LEU A 37 1.85 -3.25 -9.14
C LEU A 37 2.55 -3.88 -7.94
N GLU A 38 3.33 -3.10 -7.22
CA GLU A 38 4.03 -3.53 -6.00
C GLU A 38 3.52 -2.70 -4.83
N ALA A 39 3.30 -3.34 -3.67
CA ALA A 39 2.93 -2.62 -2.47
C ALA A 39 3.40 -3.28 -1.18
N GLU A 40 3.51 -2.42 -0.18
CA GLU A 40 3.75 -2.74 1.21
C GLU A 40 2.51 -2.42 2.04
N TYR A 41 2.23 -3.26 3.04
CA TYR A 41 1.00 -3.18 3.82
C TYR A 41 1.29 -3.20 5.31
N ASP A 42 0.55 -2.37 6.04
CA ASP A 42 0.43 -2.39 7.49
C ASP A 42 -1.07 -2.45 7.85
N THR A 43 -1.42 -3.23 8.87
CA THR A 43 -2.77 -3.24 9.47
C THR A 43 -2.71 -2.70 10.88
N ILE A 44 -3.82 -2.16 11.41
CA ILE A 44 -3.90 -1.75 12.81
C ILE A 44 -4.76 -2.75 13.58
N THR A 45 -4.22 -3.34 14.65
CA THR A 45 -4.99 -4.20 15.54
C THR A 45 -6.00 -3.40 16.37
N PRO A 46 -7.03 -4.05 16.97
CA PRO A 46 -8.06 -3.34 17.75
C PRO A 46 -7.53 -2.47 18.91
N ASN A 47 -6.32 -2.74 19.40
CA ASN A 47 -5.62 -1.97 20.43
C ASN A 47 -4.78 -0.80 19.88
N GLY A 48 -4.82 -0.52 18.57
CA GLY A 48 -4.13 0.63 17.95
C GLY A 48 -2.68 0.39 17.54
N GLU A 49 -2.17 -0.83 17.72
CA GLU A 49 -0.79 -1.17 17.32
C GLU A 49 -0.75 -1.57 15.83
N PRO A 50 0.24 -1.11 15.05
CA PRO A 50 0.40 -1.63 13.71
C PRO A 50 0.86 -3.09 13.77
N THR A 51 0.41 -3.91 12.82
CA THR A 51 0.76 -5.31 12.55
C THR A 51 1.09 -5.45 11.07
N SER A 52 2.02 -6.33 10.71
CA SER A 52 2.33 -6.65 9.31
C SER A 52 1.83 -8.06 9.08
N PRO A 53 0.57 -8.23 8.67
CA PRO A 53 -0.06 -9.53 8.60
C PRO A 53 0.48 -10.32 7.39
N PRO A 54 0.39 -11.66 7.41
CA PRO A 54 0.77 -12.47 6.25
C PRO A 54 -0.10 -12.14 5.03
N ARG A 55 0.39 -12.44 3.82
CA ARG A 55 -0.27 -12.13 2.54
C ARG A 55 -1.72 -12.64 2.47
N GLU A 56 -2.00 -13.77 3.11
CA GLU A 56 -3.33 -14.39 3.13
C GLU A 56 -4.33 -13.54 3.93
N ALA A 57 -3.90 -12.91 5.02
CA ALA A 57 -4.76 -12.07 5.85
C ALA A 57 -5.12 -10.76 5.14
N LEU A 58 -4.23 -10.20 4.30
CA LEU A 58 -4.56 -9.06 3.45
C LEU A 58 -5.76 -9.37 2.53
N ASN A 59 -5.86 -10.60 2.04
CA ASN A 59 -6.96 -11.02 1.18
C ASN A 59 -8.31 -10.99 1.92
N GLU A 60 -8.31 -11.45 3.18
CA GLU A 60 -9.48 -11.41 4.05
C GLU A 60 -9.90 -9.98 4.38
N PHE A 61 -8.94 -9.06 4.60
CA PHE A 61 -9.21 -7.64 4.77
C PHE A 61 -9.85 -7.00 3.53
N ILE A 62 -9.31 -7.26 2.34
CA ILE A 62 -9.85 -6.75 1.07
C ILE A 62 -11.26 -7.32 0.82
N GLU A 63 -11.52 -8.57 1.21
CA GLU A 63 -12.80 -9.24 0.96
C GLU A 63 -13.91 -8.81 1.94
N THR A 64 -13.59 -8.66 3.22
CA THR A 64 -14.57 -8.39 4.28
C THR A 64 -14.75 -6.90 4.58
N GLY A 65 -13.78 -6.07 4.21
CA GLY A 65 -13.70 -4.67 4.63
C GLY A 65 -13.54 -4.51 6.15
N ALA A 66 -13.27 -5.59 6.88
CA ALA A 66 -13.18 -5.58 8.34
C ALA A 66 -11.77 -5.17 8.78
N GLY A 67 -11.60 -3.89 9.11
CA GLY A 67 -10.46 -3.32 9.83
C GLY A 67 -9.66 -2.29 9.01
N ASN A 68 -8.60 -1.75 9.60
CA ASN A 68 -7.87 -0.60 9.06
C ASN A 68 -6.55 -1.05 8.41
N VAL A 69 -6.51 -1.05 7.08
CA VAL A 69 -5.31 -1.38 6.30
C VAL A 69 -4.77 -0.12 5.66
N PHE A 70 -3.48 0.14 5.86
CA PHE A 70 -2.75 1.19 5.18
C PHE A 70 -1.73 0.55 4.26
N TYR A 71 -1.64 1.06 3.04
CA TYR A 71 -0.70 0.54 2.07
C TYR A 71 -0.21 1.61 1.14
N ASN A 72 0.97 1.39 0.62
CA ASN A 72 1.62 2.26 -0.33
C ASN A 72 2.48 1.44 -1.28
N GLY A 73 2.77 2.01 -2.43
CA GLY A 73 3.45 1.24 -3.45
C GLY A 73 3.67 1.99 -4.75
N ARG A 74 3.95 1.22 -5.79
CA ARG A 74 4.22 1.70 -7.14
C ARG A 74 3.48 0.87 -8.17
N LEU A 75 3.04 1.52 -9.24
CA LEU A 75 2.61 0.86 -10.47
C LEU A 75 3.55 1.29 -11.59
N THR A 76 4.28 0.34 -12.14
CA THR A 76 5.23 0.56 -13.22
C THR A 76 4.71 -0.07 -14.50
N LEU A 77 4.47 0.78 -15.51
CA LEU A 77 4.13 0.42 -16.88
C LEU A 77 5.31 0.82 -17.78
N ASP A 78 5.32 0.33 -19.02
CA ASP A 78 6.40 0.60 -19.99
C ASP A 78 6.57 2.11 -20.28
N ASP A 79 5.46 2.86 -20.28
CA ASP A 79 5.41 4.28 -20.68
C ASP A 79 5.20 5.25 -19.52
N ARG A 80 4.82 4.77 -18.33
CA ARG A 80 4.44 5.61 -17.19
C ARG A 80 4.60 4.91 -15.85
N ASN A 81 4.81 5.70 -14.82
CA ASN A 81 4.99 5.23 -13.45
C ASN A 81 4.06 5.99 -12.52
N TYR A 82 3.51 5.28 -11.55
CA TYR A 82 2.68 5.85 -10.50
C TYR A 82 3.24 5.49 -9.14
N VAL A 83 3.11 6.41 -8.20
CA VAL A 83 3.14 6.12 -6.76
C VAL A 83 1.71 6.09 -6.26
N PHE A 84 1.42 5.23 -5.29
CA PHE A 84 0.09 5.19 -4.70
C PHE A 84 0.14 5.00 -3.19
N SER A 85 -0.94 5.45 -2.56
CA SER A 85 -1.25 5.19 -1.16
C SER A 85 -2.73 4.89 -1.06
N GLY A 86 -3.10 3.97 -0.19
CA GLY A 86 -4.49 3.63 0.05
C GLY A 86 -4.77 3.30 1.50
N GLU A 87 -6.05 3.39 1.81
CA GLU A 87 -6.64 3.01 3.07
C GLU A 87 -7.86 2.14 2.77
N ASN A 88 -7.92 0.98 3.42
CA ASN A 88 -9.02 0.02 3.25
C ASN A 88 -9.19 -0.36 1.77
N HIS A 89 -10.38 -0.13 1.20
CA HIS A 89 -10.69 -0.49 -0.19
C HIS A 89 -10.47 0.67 -1.17
N ILE A 90 -9.83 1.78 -0.77
CA ILE A 90 -9.64 2.96 -1.61
C ILE A 90 -8.14 3.25 -1.74
N ALA A 91 -7.68 3.54 -2.96
CA ALA A 91 -6.33 4.04 -3.21
C ALA A 91 -6.33 5.23 -4.16
N GLU A 92 -5.37 6.14 -3.95
CA GLU A 92 -5.04 7.23 -4.88
C GLU A 92 -3.72 6.91 -5.58
N PHE A 93 -3.73 6.92 -6.91
CA PHE A 93 -2.54 6.79 -7.75
C PHE A 93 -2.15 8.15 -8.30
N THR A 94 -0.87 8.50 -8.24
CA THR A 94 -0.32 9.74 -8.79
C THR A 94 0.77 9.43 -9.81
N ASN A 95 0.61 9.92 -11.03
CA ASN A 95 1.61 9.80 -12.08
C ASN A 95 2.86 10.59 -11.69
N THR A 96 4.03 9.96 -11.72
CA THR A 96 5.27 10.60 -11.26
C THR A 96 5.80 11.68 -12.21
N SER A 97 5.34 11.68 -13.45
CA SER A 97 5.78 12.61 -14.50
C SER A 97 4.78 13.75 -14.73
N THR A 98 3.47 13.44 -14.74
CA THR A 98 2.40 14.42 -15.04
C THR A 98 1.72 14.96 -13.79
N LEU A 99 1.87 14.31 -12.63
CA LEU A 99 1.15 14.58 -11.38
C LEU A 99 -0.37 14.38 -11.48
N GLU A 100 -0.87 13.81 -12.58
CA GLU A 100 -2.25 13.40 -12.72
C GLU A 100 -2.59 12.32 -11.70
N ARG A 101 -3.81 12.38 -11.18
CA ARG A 101 -4.28 11.48 -10.13
C ARG A 101 -5.55 10.77 -10.54
N PHE A 102 -5.71 9.55 -10.05
CA PHE A 102 -6.97 8.85 -10.10
C PHE A 102 -7.18 8.02 -8.83
N HIS A 103 -8.44 7.85 -8.46
CA HIS A 103 -8.85 7.05 -7.31
C HIS A 103 -9.43 5.74 -7.80
N VAL A 104 -9.14 4.66 -7.07
CA VAL A 104 -9.72 3.36 -7.35
C VAL A 104 -10.32 2.73 -6.11
N HIS A 105 -11.40 2.00 -6.32
CA HIS A 105 -11.90 1.01 -5.39
C HIS A 105 -11.24 -0.34 -5.69
N LEU A 106 -10.62 -0.93 -4.67
CA LEU A 106 -9.97 -2.24 -4.74
C LEU A 106 -10.96 -3.32 -4.31
N ARG A 107 -11.08 -4.37 -5.11
CA ARG A 107 -11.91 -5.53 -4.78
C ARG A 107 -11.22 -6.81 -5.19
N ARG A 108 -11.25 -7.82 -4.33
CA ARG A 108 -10.83 -9.17 -4.69
C ARG A 108 -11.94 -9.88 -5.47
N GLU A 109 -11.59 -10.49 -6.59
CA GLU A 109 -12.46 -11.35 -7.39
C GLU A 109 -11.74 -12.69 -7.63
N GLY A 110 -11.99 -13.65 -6.75
CA GLY A 110 -11.27 -14.93 -6.74
C GLY A 110 -9.79 -14.74 -6.42
N ASN A 111 -8.91 -14.97 -7.40
CA ASN A 111 -7.47 -14.74 -7.26
C ASN A 111 -7.00 -13.42 -7.90
N ILE A 112 -7.91 -12.63 -8.47
CA ILE A 112 -7.59 -11.38 -9.17
C ILE A 112 -7.88 -10.21 -8.23
N LEU A 113 -7.02 -9.20 -8.26
CA LEU A 113 -7.30 -7.89 -7.70
C LEU A 113 -7.93 -7.03 -8.81
N ARG A 114 -9.17 -6.57 -8.59
CA ARG A 114 -9.87 -5.65 -9.48
C ARG A 114 -9.72 -4.23 -8.93
N LEU A 115 -9.36 -3.30 -9.80
CA LEU A 115 -9.31 -1.86 -9.51
C LEU A 115 -10.40 -1.16 -10.32
N THR A 116 -11.28 -0.42 -9.67
CA THR A 116 -12.36 0.33 -10.33
C THR A 116 -12.17 1.82 -10.13
N GLU A 117 -11.93 2.57 -11.21
CA GLU A 117 -11.89 4.04 -11.23
C GLU A 117 -13.27 4.58 -11.63
N ASP A 118 -13.86 5.43 -10.79
CA ASP A 118 -15.09 6.16 -11.11
C ASP A 118 -14.74 7.40 -11.95
N LEU A 119 -15.30 7.48 -13.17
CA LEU A 119 -15.12 8.61 -14.07
C LEU A 119 -16.25 9.64 -13.98
N GLY A 120 -17.22 9.43 -13.09
CA GLY A 120 -18.45 10.19 -12.98
C GLY A 120 -19.52 9.73 -13.98
N GLU A 121 -20.75 10.22 -13.79
CA GLU A 121 -21.91 9.93 -14.66
C GLU A 121 -22.23 8.43 -14.82
N GLY A 122 -21.84 7.61 -13.83
CA GLY A 122 -22.01 6.15 -13.87
C GLY A 122 -21.06 5.43 -14.82
N LYS A 123 -19.99 6.10 -15.27
CA LYS A 123 -18.93 5.48 -16.08
C LYS A 123 -17.81 5.01 -15.17
N GLU A 124 -17.36 3.79 -15.39
CA GLU A 124 -16.25 3.19 -14.64
C GLU A 124 -15.17 2.70 -15.61
N LYS A 125 -13.91 2.79 -15.20
CA LYS A 125 -12.82 2.01 -15.77
C LYS A 125 -12.47 0.89 -14.81
N VAL A 126 -12.31 -0.30 -15.35
CA VAL A 126 -11.97 -1.49 -14.57
C VAL A 126 -10.63 -2.03 -15.04
N TYR A 127 -9.74 -2.26 -14.09
CA TYR A 127 -8.41 -2.86 -14.31
C TYR A 127 -8.32 -4.19 -13.55
N HIS A 128 -7.59 -5.14 -14.10
CA HIS A 128 -7.45 -6.49 -13.53
C HIS A 128 -5.98 -6.80 -13.26
N CYS A 129 -5.69 -7.25 -12.05
CA CYS A 129 -4.35 -7.51 -11.56
C CYS A 129 -4.22 -8.96 -11.07
N ALA A 130 -3.42 -9.76 -11.76
CA ALA A 130 -3.14 -11.14 -11.39
C ALA A 130 -1.93 -11.20 -10.43
N PRO A 131 -1.93 -12.04 -9.40
CA PRO A 131 -0.80 -12.13 -8.46
C PRO A 131 0.45 -12.59 -9.21
N LEU A 132 1.56 -11.90 -8.95
CA LEU A 132 2.90 -12.39 -9.27
C LEU A 132 3.37 -13.21 -8.07
N ASN A 133 3.70 -14.48 -8.35
CA ASN A 133 4.26 -15.42 -7.37
C ASN A 133 5.72 -15.13 -7.11
#